data_AF-M0NT30-F1
#
_entry.id   AF-M0NT30-F1
#
_cell.length_a   1.000
_cell.length_b   1.000
_cell.length_c   1.000
_cell.angle_alpha   90.00
_cell.angle_beta   90.00
_cell.angle_gamma   90.00
#
_symmetry.space_group_name_H-M   'P 1'
#
loop_
_entity.id
_entity.type
_entity.pdbx_description
1 polymer ?
#
loop_
_entity_poly.entity_id
_entity_poly.type
_entity_poly.pdbx_seq_one_letter_code
_entity_poly.pdbx_strand_id
1 'polypeptide(L)' 'MSGASFVVSGLVGLLIGALFGPPGALFGLIVGLFVGAFFWDDKPDDSQRVAELEQRVNELEGELENERNE' A
#
# COMPACT_ATOMS: atom_id res chain seq x y z
N MET A 1 -7.46 8.85 2.48
CA MET A 1 -8.10 7.93 1.51
C MET A 1 -7.52 8.08 0.09
N SER A 2 -6.55 7.24 -0.29
CA SER A 2 -6.21 7.09 -1.72
C SER A 2 -7.36 6.33 -2.41
N GLY A 3 -8.02 6.96 -3.38
CA GLY A 3 -9.16 6.35 -4.09
C GLY A 3 -8.84 4.99 -4.73
N ALA A 4 -7.55 4.74 -5.03
CA ALA A 4 -7.09 3.47 -5.57
C ALA A 4 -7.26 2.29 -4.58
N SER A 5 -6.93 2.47 -3.30
CA SER A 5 -7.04 1.40 -2.29
C SER A 5 -8.50 1.01 -2.02
N PHE A 6 -9.40 1.99 -2.07
CA PHE A 6 -10.84 1.77 -1.93
C PHE A 6 -11.39 0.94 -3.10
N VAL A 7 -11.00 1.27 -4.34
CA VAL A 7 -11.43 0.52 -5.52
C VAL A 7 -10.86 -0.90 -5.52
N VAL A 8 -9.58 -1.07 -5.17
CA VAL A 8 -8.92 -2.40 -5.16
C VAL A 8 -9.57 -3.33 -4.12
N SER A 9 -9.78 -2.85 -2.89
CA SER A 9 -10.42 -3.64 -1.83
C SER A 9 -11.88 -4.00 -2.15
N GLY A 10 -12.64 -3.10 -2.76
CA GLY A 10 -13.98 -3.38 -3.27
C GLY A 10 -14.00 -4.44 -4.37
N LEU A 11 -13.08 -4.36 -5.34
CA LEU A 11 -12.96 -5.35 -6.42
C LEU A 11 -12.57 -6.72 -5.89
N VAL A 12 -11.62 -6.80 -4.96
CA VAL A 12 -11.23 -8.05 -4.30
C VAL A 12 -12.41 -8.65 -3.55
N GLY A 13 -13.14 -7.84 -2.79
CA GLY A 13 -14.35 -8.26 -2.08
C GLY A 13 -15.42 -8.80 -3.03
N LEU A 14 -15.67 -8.10 -4.15
CA LEU A 14 -16.60 -8.53 -5.19
C LEU A 14 -16.18 -9.88 -5.79
N LEU A 15 -14.91 -10.04 -6.16
CA LEU A 15 -14.41 -11.27 -6.78
C LEU A 15 -14.51 -12.47 -5.84
N ILE A 16 -14.14 -12.30 -4.57
CA ILE A 16 -14.27 -13.37 -3.56
C ILE A 16 -15.74 -13.69 -3.31
N GLY A 17 -16.58 -12.66 -3.18
CA GLY A 17 -18.02 -12.82 -2.97
C GLY A 17 -18.72 -13.50 -4.14
N ALA A 18 -18.30 -13.21 -5.37
CA ALA A 18 -18.87 -13.79 -6.59
C ALA A 18 -18.71 -15.31 -6.68
N LEU A 19 -17.73 -15.88 -5.97
CA LEU A 19 -17.58 -17.34 -5.85
C LEU A 19 -18.80 -18.01 -5.21
N PHE A 20 -19.56 -17.28 -4.40
CA PHE A 20 -20.79 -17.73 -3.75
C PHE A 20 -22.07 -17.31 -4.51
N GLY A 21 -21.92 -16.81 -5.74
CA GLY A 21 -23.01 -16.38 -6.61
C GLY A 21 -23.36 -14.89 -6.49
N PRO A 22 -24.42 -14.44 -7.19
CA PRO A 22 -24.78 -13.01 -7.27
C PRO A 22 -25.03 -12.33 -5.91
N PRO A 23 -25.71 -12.96 -4.92
CA PRO A 23 -25.84 -12.37 -3.59
C PRO A 23 -24.52 -12.26 -2.84
N GLY A 24 -23.64 -13.25 -3.03
CA GLY A 24 -22.29 -13.25 -2.45
C GLY A 24 -21.44 -12.10 -2.99
N ALA A 25 -21.53 -11.80 -4.30
CA ALA A 25 -20.80 -10.69 -4.92
C ALA A 25 -21.16 -9.32 -4.30
N LEU A 26 -22.46 -9.08 -4.07
CA LEU A 26 -22.93 -7.85 -3.43
C LEU A 26 -22.44 -7.75 -1.98
N PHE A 27 -22.55 -8.83 -1.22
CA PHE A 27 -22.06 -8.87 0.15
C PHE A 27 -20.54 -8.67 0.21
N GLY A 28 -19.80 -9.36 -0.65
CA GLY A 28 -18.35 -9.26 -0.76
C GLY A 28 -17.89 -7.85 -1.14
N LEU A 29 -18.57 -7.17 -2.07
CA LEU A 29 -18.30 -5.77 -2.40
C LEU A 29 -18.46 -4.86 -1.17
N ILE A 30 -19.59 -4.96 -0.46
CA ILE A 30 -19.87 -4.13 0.72
C ILE A 30 -18.80 -4.34 1.79
N VAL A 31 -18.47 -5.60 2.10
CA VAL A 31 -17.44 -5.94 3.08
C VAL A 31 -16.06 -5.47 2.62
N GLY A 32 -15.71 -5.67 1.34
CA GLY A 32 -14.43 -5.25 0.77
C GLY A 32 -14.23 -3.74 0.85
N LEU A 33 -15.26 -2.96 0.53
CA LEU A 33 -15.24 -1.51 0.66
C LEU A 33 -15.15 -1.05 2.12
N PHE A 34 -15.86 -1.73 3.04
CA PHE A 34 -15.83 -1.40 4.46
C PHE A 34 -14.45 -1.68 5.08
N VAL A 35 -13.87 -2.85 4.80
CA VAL A 35 -12.52 -3.21 5.24
C VAL A 35 -11.48 -2.28 4.62
N GLY A 36 -11.59 -1.98 3.32
CA GLY A 36 -10.69 -1.03 2.65
C GLY A 36 -10.74 0.38 3.21
N ALA A 37 -11.91 0.85 3.65
CA ALA A 37 -12.06 2.15 4.28
C ALA A 37 -11.49 2.20 5.70
N PHE A 38 -11.66 1.14 6.49
CA PHE A 38 -11.25 1.11 7.89
C PHE A 38 -9.81 0.63 8.14
N PHE A 39 -9.30 -0.31 7.35
CA PHE A 39 -7.96 -0.89 7.55
C PHE A 39 -6.86 -0.21 6.74
N TRP A 40 -7.20 0.47 5.64
CA TRP A 40 -6.21 1.06 4.74
C TRP A 40 -5.94 2.55 4.97
N ASP A 41 -6.60 3.15 5.96
CA ASP A 41 -6.31 4.50 6.42
C ASP A 41 -4.93 4.58 7.12
N ASP A 42 -4.40 3.43 7.56
CA ASP A 42 -3.09 3.25 8.19
C ASP A 42 -1.95 2.97 7.19
N LYS A 43 -1.90 3.66 6.04
CA LYS A 43 -0.59 3.89 5.40
C LYS A 43 -0.07 5.27 5.82
N PRO A 44 0.59 5.37 7.00
CA PRO A 44 1.41 6.53 7.29
C PRO A 44 2.56 6.52 6.29
N ASP A 45 2.54 7.48 5.37
CA ASP A 45 3.74 8.18 4.92
C ASP A 45 4.98 7.30 4.66
N ASP A 46 4.87 6.34 3.73
CA ASP A 46 6.05 5.60 3.21
C ASP A 46 7.16 6.59 2.80
N SER A 47 6.77 7.80 2.37
CA SER A 47 7.65 8.93 2.06
C SER A 47 8.66 9.27 3.17
N GLN A 48 8.28 9.17 4.45
CA GLN A 48 9.19 9.53 5.55
C GLN A 48 10.25 8.45 5.80
N ARG A 49 9.84 7.17 5.76
CA ARG A 49 10.78 6.05 5.94
C ARG A 49 11.70 5.91 4.74
N VAL A 50 11.20 6.17 3.54
CA VAL A 50 12.00 6.19 2.31
C VAL A 50 12.99 7.34 2.33
N ALA A 51 12.61 8.54 2.77
CA ALA A 51 13.54 9.66 2.91
C ALA A 51 14.68 9.38 3.91
N GLU A 52 14.38 8.72 5.03
CA GLU A 52 15.43 8.32 5.99
C GLU A 52 16.38 7.27 5.39
N LEU A 53 15.86 6.33 4.60
CA LEU A 53 16.67 5.32 3.91
C LEU A 53 17.54 5.93 2.81
N GLU A 54 16.99 6.84 2.01
CA GLU A 54 17.73 7.57 0.98
C GLU A 54 18.87 8.40 1.58
N GLN A 55 18.64 9.04 2.74
CA GLN A 55 19.69 9.79 3.43
C GLN A 55 20.84 8.87 3.87
N ARG A 56 20.53 7.70 4.45
CA ARG A 56 21.54 6.72 4.87
C ARG A 56 22.34 6.16 3.68
N VAL A 57 21.68 5.91 2.55
CA VAL A 57 22.35 5.47 1.31
C VAL A 57 23.30 6.55 0.79
N ASN A 58 22.87 7.82 0.80
CA ASN A 58 23.69 8.92 0.31
C ASN A 58 24.96 9.16 1.16
N GLU A 59 24.87 8.97 2.48
CA GLU A 59 26.06 8.99 3.36
C GLU A 59 27.03 7.84 3.04
N LEU A 60 26.52 6.62 2.86
CA LEU A 60 27.33 5.45 2.49
C LEU A 60 28.00 5.60 1.12
N GLU A 61 27.29 6.16 0.14
CA GLU A 61 27.83 6.40 -1.19
C GLU A 61 28.92 7.47 -1.18
N GLY A 62 28.75 8.56 -0.40
CA GLY A 62 29.75 9.60 -0.26
C GLY A 62 31.03 9.12 0.44
N GLU A 63 30.91 8.24 1.44
CA GLU A 63 32.06 7.65 2.13
C GLU A 63 32.86 6.71 1.21
N LEU A 64 32.15 5.88 0.42
CA LEU A 64 32.74 5.02 -0.61
C LEU A 64 33.44 5.81 -1.73
N GLU A 65 32.89 6.97 -2.10
CA GLU A 65 33.47 7.82 -3.14
C GLU A 65 34.73 8.55 -2.64
N ASN A 66 34.79 8.91 -1.36
CA ASN A 66 36.00 9.43 -0.72
C ASN A 66 37.09 8.35 -0.61
N GLU A 67 36.76 7.13 -0.17
CA GLU A 67 37.73 6.02 -0.12
C GLU A 67 38.29 5.63 -1.48
N ARG A 68 37.50 5.81 -2.56
CA ARG A 68 37.95 5.52 -3.93
C ARG A 68 38.89 6.60 -4.48
N ASN A 69 38.73 7.85 -4.03
CA ASN A 69 39.46 9.01 -4.52
C ASN A 69 40.74 9.33 -3.71
N GLU A 70 40.96 8.66 -2.58
CA GLU A 70 42.27 8.53 -1.90
C GLU A 70 43.12 7.38 -2.46
#